data_AF-A0A6J0CU12-F1
#
_entry.id   AF-A0A6J0CU12-F1
#
_cell.length_a   1.000
_cell.length_b   1.000
_cell.length_c   1.000
_cell.angle_alpha   90.00
_cell.angle_beta   90.00
_cell.angle_gamma   90.00
#
_symmetry.space_group_name_H-M   'P 1'
#
loop_
_entity.id
_entity.type
_entity.pdbx_description
1 polymer ?
#
loop_
_entity_poly.entity_id
_entity_poly.type
_entity_poly.pdbx_seq_one_letter_code
_entity_poly.pdbx_strand_id
1 'polypeptide(L)'
;MSVEHLANVLSAKARSNSWVVVFKALVTIHHLMVNGNERFIQHLASRSSLFTLHNFLDKSVIEGYTMSTFIRRYSRYLNEKSLAYRMISSDITKIKRGTHGVMRSMNTNELLNTLPVIQTQFDALLNFNANPDQLTNGIIQSAFILLFKDSLRLFSAYNEGILNLLDNYFNMRKNQCKESLDIYIKFLGRTAKLTEFLKVAEEFGIERKDIPYLSQVILST
;
A
#
# COMPACT_ATOMS: atom_id res chain seq x y z
N MET A 1 -18.37 -21.17 -4.33
CA MET A 1 -16.96 -21.06 -4.76
C MET A 1 -16.12 -20.80 -3.53
N SER A 2 -15.10 -21.62 -3.23
CA SER A 2 -14.24 -21.39 -2.05
C SER A 2 -13.28 -20.22 -2.29
N VAL A 3 -12.86 -19.55 -1.21
CA VAL A 3 -11.86 -18.46 -1.23
C VAL A 3 -10.56 -18.92 -1.89
N GLU A 4 -10.13 -20.15 -1.58
CA GLU A 4 -8.91 -20.75 -2.12
C GLU A 4 -9.01 -20.99 -3.63
N HIS A 5 -10.14 -21.52 -4.10
CA HIS A 5 -10.36 -21.74 -5.53
C HIS A 5 -10.31 -20.41 -6.30
N LEU A 6 -10.96 -19.36 -5.79
CA LEU A 6 -10.94 -18.04 -6.40
C LEU A 6 -9.51 -17.46 -6.45
N ALA A 7 -8.77 -17.55 -5.35
CA ALA A 7 -7.38 -17.10 -5.28
C ALA A 7 -6.50 -17.83 -6.30
N ASN A 8 -6.68 -19.15 -6.45
CA ASN A 8 -5.94 -19.96 -7.41
C ASN A 8 -6.26 -19.61 -8.87
N VAL A 9 -7.55 -19.40 -9.21
CA VAL A 9 -7.97 -18.98 -10.55
C VAL A 9 -7.36 -17.63 -10.91
N LEU A 10 -7.43 -16.64 -10.01
CA LEU A 10 -6.85 -15.32 -10.25
C LEU A 10 -5.32 -15.36 -10.34
N SER A 11 -4.66 -16.16 -9.49
CA SER A 11 -3.21 -16.39 -9.55
C SER A 11 -2.80 -17.02 -10.88
N ALA A 12 -3.59 -17.94 -11.43
CA ALA A 12 -3.33 -18.53 -12.73
C ALA A 12 -3.47 -17.51 -13.86
N LYS A 13 -4.47 -16.61 -13.81
CA LYS A 13 -4.63 -15.52 -14.78
C LYS A 13 -3.49 -14.51 -14.72
N ALA A 14 -2.92 -14.26 -13.55
CA ALA A 14 -1.75 -13.41 -13.38
C ALA A 14 -0.46 -13.98 -14.04
N ARG A 15 -0.48 -15.23 -14.56
CA ARG A 15 0.62 -15.85 -15.33
C ARG A 15 0.41 -15.80 -16.85
N SER A 16 -0.60 -15.07 -17.34
CA SER A 16 -0.80 -14.87 -18.77
C SER A 16 0.33 -14.04 -19.40
N ASN A 17 0.54 -14.16 -20.71
CA ASN A 17 1.43 -13.28 -21.47
C ASN A 17 0.77 -11.95 -21.86
N SER A 18 -0.57 -11.85 -21.75
CA SER A 18 -1.31 -10.64 -22.10
C SER A 18 -1.30 -9.66 -20.93
N TRP A 19 -0.79 -8.45 -21.15
CA TRP A 19 -0.79 -7.38 -20.14
C TRP A 19 -2.22 -7.09 -19.64
N VAL A 20 -3.22 -7.11 -20.51
CA VAL A 20 -4.64 -6.88 -20.17
C VAL A 20 -5.12 -7.90 -19.15
N VAL A 21 -4.85 -9.19 -19.40
CA VAL A 21 -5.30 -10.29 -18.54
C VAL A 21 -4.59 -10.23 -17.19
N VAL A 22 -3.27 -10.04 -17.19
CA VAL A 22 -2.47 -9.96 -15.96
C VAL A 22 -2.92 -8.76 -15.13
N PHE A 23 -3.01 -7.57 -15.72
CA PHE A 23 -3.31 -6.36 -14.97
C PHE A 23 -4.74 -6.39 -14.40
N LYS A 24 -5.73 -6.86 -15.16
CA LYS A 24 -7.09 -7.07 -14.64
C LYS A 24 -7.14 -8.09 -13.50
N ALA A 25 -6.34 -9.16 -13.57
CA ALA A 25 -6.24 -10.12 -12.48
C ALA A 25 -5.68 -9.47 -11.21
N LEU A 26 -4.61 -8.67 -11.32
CA LEU A 26 -4.04 -7.93 -10.19
C LEU A 26 -5.03 -6.94 -9.59
N VAL A 27 -5.74 -6.15 -10.41
CA VAL A 27 -6.76 -5.20 -9.95
C VAL A 27 -7.90 -5.92 -9.22
N THR A 28 -8.34 -7.08 -9.75
CA THR A 28 -9.38 -7.90 -9.13
C THR A 28 -8.92 -8.45 -7.78
N ILE A 29 -7.67 -8.94 -7.69
CA ILE A 29 -7.10 -9.42 -6.44
C ILE A 29 -7.03 -8.29 -5.41
N HIS A 30 -6.55 -7.11 -5.80
CA HIS A 30 -6.51 -5.95 -4.89
C HIS A 30 -7.91 -5.56 -4.41
N HIS A 31 -8.89 -5.52 -5.32
CA HIS A 31 -10.28 -5.26 -4.96
C HIS A 31 -10.82 -6.26 -3.93
N LEU A 32 -10.50 -7.55 -4.07
CA LEU A 32 -10.89 -8.59 -3.10
C LEU A 32 -10.13 -8.49 -1.77
N MET A 33 -8.86 -8.08 -1.78
CA MET A 33 -8.11 -7.81 -0.54
C MET A 33 -8.76 -6.67 0.26
N VAL A 34 -9.27 -5.63 -0.42
CA VAL A 34 -9.84 -4.45 0.22
C VAL A 34 -11.31 -4.63 0.59
N ASN A 35 -12.15 -5.12 -0.33
CA ASN A 35 -13.61 -5.16 -0.17
C ASN A 35 -14.16 -6.57 0.09
N GLY A 36 -13.35 -7.61 -0.13
CA GLY A 36 -13.74 -8.99 0.10
C GLY A 36 -13.64 -9.41 1.57
N ASN A 37 -13.99 -10.67 1.80
CA ASN A 37 -13.83 -11.31 3.11
C ASN A 37 -12.34 -11.41 3.49
N GLU A 38 -12.02 -11.15 4.76
CA GLU A 38 -10.64 -11.17 5.28
C GLU A 38 -9.92 -12.51 5.03
N ARG A 39 -10.66 -13.62 4.97
CA ARG A 39 -10.12 -14.95 4.63
C ARG A 39 -9.38 -14.94 3.29
N PHE A 40 -9.73 -14.05 2.36
CA PHE A 40 -9.03 -13.92 1.08
C PHE A 40 -7.60 -13.44 1.26
N ILE A 41 -7.38 -12.30 1.93
CA ILE A 41 -6.02 -11.80 2.17
C ILE A 41 -5.23 -12.73 3.11
N GLN A 42 -5.88 -13.36 4.09
CA GLN A 42 -5.27 -14.40 4.94
C GLN A 42 -4.72 -15.56 4.11
N HIS A 43 -5.51 -16.06 3.16
CA HIS A 43 -5.08 -17.13 2.26
C HIS A 43 -3.93 -16.69 1.33
N LEU A 44 -3.89 -15.43 0.89
CA LEU A 44 -2.75 -14.94 0.10
C LEU A 44 -1.49 -14.79 0.96
N ALA A 45 -1.63 -14.31 2.19
CA ALA A 45 -0.55 -14.08 3.14
C ALA A 45 0.13 -15.37 3.62
N SER A 46 -0.57 -16.50 3.60
CA SER A 46 0.02 -17.81 3.93
C SER A 46 1.03 -18.30 2.89
N ARG A 47 1.06 -17.70 1.69
CA ARG A 47 1.96 -18.08 0.60
C ARG A 47 3.32 -17.40 0.75
N SER A 48 4.39 -18.10 0.36
CA SER A 48 5.75 -17.55 0.36
C SER A 48 5.93 -16.45 -0.68
N SER A 49 5.30 -16.60 -1.84
CA SER A 49 5.22 -15.59 -2.90
C SER A 49 3.85 -15.62 -3.56
N LEU A 50 3.23 -14.45 -3.70
CA LEU A 50 1.92 -14.31 -4.35
C LEU A 50 2.08 -14.17 -5.87
N PHE A 51 2.93 -13.24 -6.33
CA PHE A 51 3.25 -13.03 -7.74
C PHE A 51 4.76 -12.98 -8.01
N THR A 52 5.17 -13.59 -9.12
CA THR A 52 6.56 -13.54 -9.63
C THR A 52 6.63 -12.77 -10.94
N LEU A 53 6.23 -11.50 -10.91
CA LEU A 53 6.08 -10.65 -12.11
C LEU A 53 7.20 -9.65 -12.33
N HIS A 54 8.30 -9.70 -11.58
CA HIS A 54 9.41 -8.73 -11.63
C HIS A 54 10.05 -8.57 -13.03
N ASN A 55 9.98 -9.60 -13.88
CA ASN A 55 10.45 -9.59 -15.28
C ASN A 55 9.31 -9.61 -16.31
N PHE A 56 8.06 -9.36 -15.90
CA PHE A 56 6.92 -9.36 -16.81
C PHE A 56 7.11 -8.34 -17.94
N LEU A 57 6.90 -8.79 -19.18
CA LEU A 57 7.03 -7.98 -20.38
C LEU A 57 6.14 -8.52 -21.50
N ASP A 58 5.16 -7.72 -21.91
CA ASP A 58 4.33 -7.95 -23.09
C ASP A 58 4.79 -7.03 -24.21
N LYS A 59 5.29 -7.59 -25.32
CA LYS A 59 5.75 -6.86 -26.50
C LYS A 59 4.76 -6.92 -27.67
N SER A 60 3.56 -7.48 -27.46
CA SER A 60 2.57 -7.69 -28.54
C SER A 60 2.07 -6.38 -29.13
N VAL A 61 1.96 -5.32 -28.32
CA VAL A 61 1.54 -3.97 -28.72
C VAL A 61 2.30 -2.92 -27.90
N ILE A 62 2.40 -1.68 -28.41
CA ILE A 62 3.11 -0.56 -27.75
C ILE A 62 2.59 -0.33 -26.33
N GLU A 63 1.27 -0.35 -26.15
CA GLU A 63 0.66 -0.20 -24.83
C GLU A 63 1.07 -1.32 -23.86
N GLY A 64 1.25 -2.55 -24.35
CA GLY A 64 1.70 -3.69 -23.54
C GLY A 64 3.09 -3.47 -22.98
N TYR A 65 4.01 -2.87 -23.77
CA TYR A 65 5.34 -2.53 -23.31
C TYR A 65 5.30 -1.51 -22.16
N THR A 66 4.50 -0.46 -22.31
CA THR A 66 4.30 0.59 -21.29
C THR A 66 3.65 0.01 -20.02
N MET A 67 2.55 -0.74 -20.18
CA MET A 67 1.78 -1.33 -19.07
C MET A 67 2.57 -2.39 -18.30
N SER A 68 3.53 -3.06 -18.94
CA SER A 68 4.42 -4.03 -18.27
C SER A 68 5.21 -3.41 -17.12
N THR A 69 5.58 -2.13 -17.21
CA THR A 69 6.25 -1.41 -16.11
C THR A 69 5.32 -1.21 -14.91
N PHE A 70 4.06 -0.83 -15.15
CA PHE A 70 3.08 -0.66 -14.08
C PHE A 70 2.64 -1.98 -13.46
N ILE A 71 2.52 -3.05 -14.26
CA ILE A 71 2.26 -4.41 -13.76
C ILE A 71 3.34 -4.86 -12.78
N ARG A 72 4.63 -4.63 -13.11
CA ARG A 72 5.76 -4.95 -12.23
C ARG A 72 5.68 -4.20 -10.90
N ARG A 73 5.42 -2.89 -10.94
CA ARG A 73 5.32 -2.04 -9.75
C ARG A 73 4.08 -2.39 -8.90
N TYR A 74 2.94 -2.60 -9.54
CA TYR A 74 1.67 -2.92 -8.87
C TYR A 74 1.71 -4.30 -8.23
N SER A 75 2.23 -5.32 -8.91
CA SER A 75 2.41 -6.65 -8.34
C SER A 75 3.35 -6.65 -7.13
N ARG A 76 4.42 -5.83 -7.17
CA ARG A 76 5.29 -5.60 -6.01
C ARG A 76 4.49 -5.05 -4.83
N TYR A 77 3.69 -4.01 -5.03
CA TYR A 77 2.83 -3.49 -3.96
C TYR A 77 1.89 -4.55 -3.37
N LEU A 78 1.24 -5.36 -4.20
CA LEU A 78 0.34 -6.41 -3.70
C LEU A 78 1.08 -7.51 -2.93
N ASN A 79 2.29 -7.87 -3.36
CA ASN A 79 3.16 -8.78 -2.60
C ASN A 79 3.50 -8.17 -1.23
N GLU A 80 3.88 -6.89 -1.17
CA GLU A 80 4.20 -6.21 0.10
C GLU A 80 2.96 -6.06 1.00
N LYS A 81 1.77 -5.77 0.44
CA LYS A 81 0.51 -5.74 1.22
C LYS A 81 0.22 -7.11 1.85
N SER A 82 0.43 -8.18 1.10
CA SER A 82 0.25 -9.55 1.60
C SER A 82 1.29 -9.91 2.68
N LEU A 83 2.54 -9.47 2.50
CA LEU A 83 3.62 -9.68 3.47
C LEU A 83 3.37 -8.89 4.76
N ALA A 84 2.97 -7.62 4.64
CA ALA A 84 2.63 -6.76 5.77
C ALA A 84 1.48 -7.36 6.59
N TYR A 85 0.45 -7.89 5.93
CA TYR A 85 -0.63 -8.63 6.59
C TYR A 85 -0.09 -9.81 7.41
N ARG A 86 0.83 -10.61 6.83
CA ARG A 86 1.46 -11.74 7.55
C ARG A 86 2.27 -11.28 8.77
N MET A 87 3.03 -10.20 8.64
CA MET A 87 3.92 -9.72 9.71
C MET A 87 3.14 -9.06 10.86
N ILE A 88 2.06 -8.35 10.55
CA ILE A 88 1.25 -7.60 11.52
C ILE A 88 0.05 -8.43 12.01
N SER A 89 -0.25 -9.55 11.35
CA SER A 89 -1.44 -10.38 11.58
C SER A 89 -2.77 -9.61 11.44
N SER A 90 -2.77 -8.53 10.67
CA SER A 90 -3.94 -7.70 10.39
C SER A 90 -3.71 -6.82 9.15
N ASP A 91 -4.78 -6.42 8.46
CA ASP A 91 -4.69 -5.42 7.38
C ASP A 91 -4.61 -4.03 8.01
N ILE A 92 -3.42 -3.42 7.95
CA ILE A 92 -3.19 -2.11 8.54
C ILE A 92 -4.10 -1.03 7.94
N THR A 93 -4.66 -1.21 6.74
CA THR A 93 -5.59 -0.22 6.15
C THR A 93 -6.99 -0.29 6.77
N LYS A 94 -7.31 -1.36 7.52
CA LYS A 94 -8.65 -1.61 8.09
C LYS A 94 -8.70 -1.59 9.61
N ILE A 95 -7.58 -1.44 10.29
CA ILE A 95 -7.54 -1.38 11.76
C ILE A 95 -8.24 -0.12 12.31
N LYS A 96 -8.73 -0.22 13.55
CA LYS A 96 -9.40 0.87 14.27
C LYS A 96 -8.49 2.10 14.39
N ARG A 97 -9.07 3.29 14.15
CA ARG A 97 -8.44 4.61 14.16
C ARG A 97 -8.85 5.48 15.34
N GLY A 98 -8.17 6.61 15.50
CA GLY A 98 -8.44 7.67 16.48
C GLY A 98 -7.68 7.52 17.79
N THR A 99 -8.10 8.26 18.81
CA THR A 99 -7.44 8.31 20.14
C THR A 99 -7.28 6.93 20.79
N HIS A 100 -8.21 6.01 20.50
CA HIS A 100 -8.16 4.60 20.96
C HIS A 100 -7.97 3.63 19.77
N GLY A 101 -7.30 4.09 18.72
CA GLY A 101 -6.91 3.31 17.56
C GLY A 101 -5.71 2.41 17.85
N VAL A 102 -5.58 1.32 17.09
CA VAL A 102 -4.57 0.28 17.35
C VAL A 102 -3.16 0.86 17.34
N MET A 103 -2.83 1.71 16.36
CA MET A 103 -1.50 2.33 16.26
C MET A 103 -1.23 3.35 17.37
N ARG A 104 -2.27 4.06 17.83
CA ARG A 104 -2.16 5.10 18.87
C ARG A 104 -1.89 4.51 20.26
N SER A 105 -2.39 3.30 20.53
CA SER A 105 -2.25 2.62 21.83
C SER A 105 -1.26 1.45 21.85
N MET A 106 -0.58 1.17 20.73
CA MET A 106 0.40 0.09 20.63
C MET A 106 1.59 0.33 21.56
N ASN A 107 2.10 -0.72 22.22
CA ASN A 107 3.28 -0.56 23.08
C ASN A 107 4.54 -0.30 22.26
N THR A 108 5.56 0.32 22.88
CA THR A 108 6.77 0.77 22.19
C THR A 108 7.49 -0.33 21.40
N ASN A 109 7.60 -1.55 21.94
CA ASN A 109 8.34 -2.62 21.27
C ASN A 109 7.58 -3.13 20.03
N GLU A 110 6.28 -3.33 20.14
CA GLU A 110 5.43 -3.69 18.99
C GLU A 110 5.40 -2.57 17.95
N LEU A 111 5.34 -1.32 18.40
CA LEU A 111 5.31 -0.15 17.52
C LEU A 111 6.59 -0.03 16.69
N LEU A 112 7.75 -0.18 17.33
CA LEU A 112 9.06 -0.14 16.64
C LEU A 112 9.22 -1.29 15.64
N ASN A 113 8.60 -2.44 15.87
CA ASN A 113 8.58 -3.53 14.88
C ASN A 113 7.55 -3.31 13.76
N THR A 114 6.43 -2.65 14.06
CA THR A 114 5.31 -2.47 13.12
C THR A 114 5.56 -1.33 12.13
N LEU A 115 6.11 -0.21 12.59
CA LEU A 115 6.34 0.98 11.75
C LEU A 115 7.23 0.69 10.53
N PRO A 116 8.34 -0.06 10.62
CA PRO A 116 9.14 -0.45 9.46
C PRO A 116 8.35 -1.26 8.42
N VAL A 117 7.45 -2.15 8.86
CA VAL A 117 6.59 -2.93 7.95
C VAL A 117 5.65 -2.02 7.16
N ILE A 118 5.04 -1.05 7.85
CA ILE A 118 4.19 -0.03 7.21
C ILE A 118 5.02 0.81 6.23
N GLN A 119 6.24 1.22 6.60
CA GLN A 119 7.15 1.97 5.72
C GLN A 119 7.43 1.21 4.42
N THR A 120 7.76 -0.08 4.50
CA THR A 120 8.04 -0.91 3.31
C THR A 120 6.82 -1.06 2.41
N GLN A 121 5.65 -1.32 2.99
CA GLN A 121 4.40 -1.41 2.23
C GLN A 121 4.07 -0.08 1.55
N PHE A 122 4.26 1.04 2.25
CA PHE A 122 3.98 2.38 1.73
C PHE A 122 4.96 2.79 0.63
N ASP A 123 6.24 2.44 0.76
CA ASP A 123 7.23 2.65 -0.31
C ASP A 123 6.86 1.91 -1.58
N ALA A 124 6.42 0.65 -1.47
CA ALA A 124 6.01 -0.12 -2.64
C ALA A 124 4.77 0.48 -3.33
N LEU A 125 3.86 1.06 -2.55
CA LEU A 125 2.71 1.81 -3.07
C LEU A 125 3.19 3.04 -3.86
N LEU A 126 3.98 3.90 -3.23
CA LEU A 126 4.44 5.15 -3.82
C LEU A 126 5.36 4.91 -5.04
N ASN A 127 6.06 3.78 -5.08
CA ASN A 127 6.86 3.35 -6.22
C ASN A 127 6.03 2.94 -7.46
N PHE A 128 4.69 2.95 -7.40
CA PHE A 128 3.87 2.87 -8.60
C PHE A 128 4.21 4.01 -9.56
N ASN A 129 4.44 5.22 -9.02
CA ASN A 129 5.07 6.37 -9.67
C ASN A 129 4.60 6.58 -11.13
N ALA A 130 3.29 6.71 -11.29
CA ALA A 130 2.65 7.06 -12.55
C ALA A 130 2.47 8.57 -12.63
N ASN A 131 2.60 9.13 -13.82
CA ASN A 131 2.21 10.51 -14.12
C ASN A 131 0.78 10.54 -14.68
N PRO A 132 0.09 11.70 -14.65
CA PRO A 132 -1.28 11.82 -15.15
C PRO A 132 -1.43 11.39 -16.61
N ASP A 133 -0.46 11.74 -17.47
CA ASP A 133 -0.44 11.37 -18.90
C ASP A 133 -0.30 9.86 -19.15
N GLN A 134 0.14 9.09 -18.14
CA GLN A 134 0.31 7.64 -18.23
C GLN A 134 -0.94 6.87 -17.80
N LEU A 135 -1.93 7.55 -17.19
CA LEU A 135 -3.20 6.96 -16.76
C LEU A 135 -4.21 6.89 -17.92
N THR A 136 -3.80 6.25 -19.02
CA THR A 136 -4.43 6.36 -20.34
C THR A 136 -5.62 5.42 -20.59
N ASN A 137 -5.78 4.37 -19.78
CA ASN A 137 -6.84 3.37 -19.96
C ASN A 137 -7.52 2.98 -18.64
N GLY A 138 -8.72 2.41 -18.72
CA GLY A 138 -9.52 2.07 -17.55
C GLY A 138 -8.87 1.05 -16.59
N ILE A 139 -7.92 0.23 -17.04
CA ILE A 139 -7.26 -0.78 -16.20
C ILE A 139 -6.25 -0.11 -15.27
N ILE A 140 -5.35 0.71 -15.82
CA ILE A 140 -4.37 1.44 -15.01
C ILE A 140 -5.05 2.49 -14.11
N GLN A 141 -6.11 3.13 -14.59
CA GLN A 141 -6.93 4.06 -13.80
C GLN A 141 -7.58 3.35 -12.60
N SER A 142 -8.15 2.17 -12.80
CA SER A 142 -8.72 1.36 -11.72
C SER A 142 -7.66 0.94 -10.70
N ALA A 143 -6.47 0.56 -11.17
CA ALA A 143 -5.35 0.23 -10.30
C ALA A 143 -4.92 1.43 -9.45
N PHE A 144 -4.79 2.60 -10.07
CA PHE A 144 -4.40 3.85 -9.43
C PHE A 144 -5.41 4.30 -8.37
N ILE A 145 -6.71 4.23 -8.65
CA ILE A 145 -7.76 4.57 -7.67
C ILE A 145 -7.70 3.67 -6.43
N LEU A 146 -7.41 2.36 -6.61
CA LEU A 146 -7.23 1.46 -5.47
C LEU A 146 -5.97 1.80 -4.66
N LEU A 147 -4.85 2.12 -5.32
CA LEU A 147 -3.64 2.58 -4.62
C LEU A 147 -3.88 3.89 -3.88
N PHE A 148 -4.60 4.83 -4.47
CA PHE A 148 -4.95 6.09 -3.83
C PHE A 148 -5.76 5.84 -2.54
N LYS A 149 -6.78 4.99 -2.58
CA LYS A 149 -7.57 4.66 -1.39
C LYS A 149 -6.74 3.99 -0.30
N ASP A 150 -5.83 3.09 -0.67
CA ASP A 150 -4.93 2.45 0.30
C ASP A 150 -3.85 3.42 0.81
N SER A 151 -3.41 4.40 0.01
CA SER A 151 -2.40 5.37 0.43
C SER A 151 -2.92 6.27 1.55
N LEU A 152 -4.17 6.74 1.46
CA LEU A 152 -4.80 7.54 2.51
C LEU A 152 -4.91 6.75 3.83
N ARG A 153 -5.33 5.49 3.74
CA ARG A 153 -5.49 4.61 4.92
C ARG A 153 -4.15 4.21 5.53
N LEU A 154 -3.15 3.92 4.71
CA LEU A 154 -1.78 3.64 5.15
C LEU A 154 -1.18 4.87 5.83
N PHE A 155 -1.29 6.04 5.21
CA PHE A 155 -0.77 7.28 5.79
C PHE A 155 -1.42 7.61 7.12
N SER A 156 -2.75 7.45 7.23
CA SER A 156 -3.46 7.64 8.51
C SER A 156 -2.94 6.70 9.61
N ALA A 157 -2.75 5.41 9.32
CA ALA A 157 -2.17 4.46 10.27
C ALA A 157 -0.74 4.83 10.66
N TYR A 158 0.05 5.23 9.66
CA TYR A 158 1.44 5.58 9.85
C TYR A 158 1.57 6.82 10.72
N ASN A 159 0.75 7.85 10.47
CA ASN A 159 0.71 9.08 11.26
C ASN A 159 0.33 8.80 12.72
N GLU A 160 -0.70 7.99 12.98
CA GLU A 160 -1.06 7.58 14.35
C GLU A 160 0.11 6.89 15.07
N GLY A 161 0.83 6.02 14.36
CA GLY A 161 2.00 5.34 14.90
C GLY A 161 3.17 6.30 15.17
N ILE A 162 3.38 7.30 14.32
CA ILE A 162 4.39 8.35 14.55
C ILE A 162 4.02 9.22 15.74
N LEU A 163 2.76 9.61 15.91
CA LEU A 163 2.33 10.37 17.08
C LEU A 163 2.56 9.57 18.38
N ASN A 164 2.22 8.27 18.39
CA ASN A 164 2.51 7.39 19.53
C ASN A 164 4.02 7.27 19.81
N LEU A 165 4.83 7.16 18.74
CA LEU A 165 6.29 7.12 18.84
C LEU A 165 6.84 8.38 19.51
N LEU A 166 6.34 9.56 19.12
CA LEU A 166 6.76 10.86 19.65
C LEU A 166 6.32 11.05 21.11
N ASP A 167 5.09 10.68 21.45
CA ASP A 167 4.57 10.78 22.83
C ASP A 167 5.41 9.97 23.83
N ASN A 168 5.93 8.81 23.39
CA ASN A 168 6.72 7.94 24.25
C ASN A 168 8.23 8.20 24.19
N TYR A 169 8.71 9.01 23.24
CA TYR A 169 10.14 9.13 22.88
C TYR A 169 11.06 9.40 24.08
N PHE A 170 10.66 10.32 24.97
CA PHE A 170 11.46 10.71 26.14
C PHE A 170 11.48 9.65 27.25
N ASN A 171 10.58 8.68 27.20
CA ASN A 171 10.52 7.54 28.12
C ASN A 171 11.26 6.30 27.58
N MET A 172 11.79 6.36 26.36
CA MET A 172 12.46 5.23 25.71
C MET A 172 13.91 5.09 26.13
N ARG A 173 14.45 3.88 25.96
CA ARG A 173 15.89 3.63 26.12
C ARG A 173 16.68 4.27 24.96
N LYS A 174 17.96 4.57 25.19
CA LYS A 174 18.83 5.22 24.19
C LYS A 174 18.81 4.56 22.80
N ASN A 175 18.80 3.22 22.74
CA ASN A 175 18.73 2.49 21.48
C ASN A 175 17.38 2.69 20.76
N GLN A 176 16.28 2.62 21.51
CA GLN A 176 14.93 2.87 21.02
C GLN A 176 14.75 4.33 20.55
N CYS A 177 15.34 5.31 21.24
CA CYS A 177 15.35 6.71 20.77
C CYS A 177 16.03 6.84 19.41
N LYS A 178 17.20 6.19 19.22
CA LYS A 178 17.94 6.22 17.94
C LYS A 178 17.11 5.63 16.80
N GLU A 179 16.47 4.48 17.05
CA GLU A 179 15.59 3.82 16.08
C GLU A 179 14.34 4.65 15.78
N SER A 180 13.72 5.23 16.80
CA SER A 180 12.55 6.10 16.66
C SER A 180 12.85 7.34 15.81
N LEU A 181 14.01 7.97 16.03
CA LEU A 181 14.43 9.13 15.26
C LEU A 181 14.65 8.78 13.79
N ASP A 182 15.26 7.64 13.49
CA ASP A 182 15.41 7.14 12.11
C ASP A 182 14.05 6.90 11.45
N ILE A 183 13.11 6.26 12.16
CA ILE A 183 11.73 6.05 11.70
C ILE A 183 11.03 7.39 11.41
N TYR A 184 11.18 8.38 12.29
CA TYR A 184 10.58 9.71 12.11
C TYR A 184 11.16 10.48 10.91
N ILE A 185 12.49 10.49 10.74
CA ILE A 185 13.12 11.12 9.56
C ILE A 185 12.62 10.47 8.26
N LYS A 186 12.53 9.13 8.26
CA LYS A 186 11.97 8.34 7.17
C LYS A 186 10.49 8.65 6.90
N PHE A 187 9.70 8.97 7.92
CA PHE A 187 8.32 9.43 7.76
C PHE A 187 8.25 10.74 6.98
N LEU A 188 9.05 11.75 7.36
CA LEU A 188 9.05 13.06 6.68
C LEU A 188 9.33 12.94 5.18
N GLY A 189 10.31 12.12 4.79
CA GLY A 189 10.62 11.87 3.38
C GLY A 189 9.48 11.18 2.62
N ARG A 190 8.71 10.29 3.27
CA ARG A 190 7.55 9.62 2.67
C ARG A 190 6.34 10.54 2.57
N THR A 191 6.17 11.48 3.50
CA THR A 191 5.13 12.51 3.44
C THR A 191 5.33 13.43 2.23
N ALA A 192 6.58 13.78 1.90
CA ALA A 192 6.90 14.54 0.69
C ALA A 192 6.49 13.78 -0.59
N LYS A 193 6.87 12.50 -0.68
CA LYS A 193 6.48 11.64 -1.82
C LYS A 193 4.96 11.42 -1.92
N LEU A 194 4.27 11.28 -0.78
CA LEU A 194 2.80 11.21 -0.78
C LEU A 194 2.20 12.50 -1.33
N THR A 195 2.76 13.67 -0.99
CA THR A 195 2.28 14.95 -1.53
C THR A 195 2.35 14.97 -3.06
N GLU A 196 3.44 14.48 -3.64
CA GLU A 196 3.58 14.34 -5.10
C GLU A 196 2.56 13.37 -5.68
N PHE A 197 2.37 12.21 -5.04
CA PHE A 197 1.36 11.23 -5.44
C PHE A 197 -0.07 11.81 -5.40
N LEU A 198 -0.40 12.63 -4.39
CA LEU A 198 -1.70 13.29 -4.27
C LEU A 198 -1.92 14.37 -5.34
N LYS A 199 -0.87 15.06 -5.78
CA LYS A 199 -0.96 16.00 -6.92
C LYS A 199 -1.31 15.28 -8.22
N VAL A 200 -0.68 14.13 -8.49
CA VAL A 200 -1.04 13.27 -9.63
C VAL A 200 -2.51 12.84 -9.53
N ALA A 201 -2.99 12.50 -8.34
CA ALA A 201 -4.38 12.15 -8.12
C ALA A 201 -5.35 13.31 -8.40
N GLU A 202 -5.00 14.53 -8.00
CA GLU A 202 -5.78 15.73 -8.31
C GLU A 202 -5.82 15.99 -9.83
N GLU A 203 -4.67 15.94 -10.51
CA GLU A 203 -4.55 16.15 -11.95
C GLU A 203 -5.26 15.05 -12.77
N PHE A 204 -5.29 13.82 -12.25
CA PHE A 204 -6.06 12.72 -12.81
C PHE A 204 -7.59 12.94 -12.72
N GLY A 205 -8.05 13.77 -11.78
CA GLY A 205 -9.45 14.10 -11.60
C GLY A 205 -10.11 13.51 -10.35
N ILE A 206 -9.33 13.09 -9.34
CA ILE A 206 -9.89 12.81 -8.00
C ILE A 206 -10.34 14.12 -7.37
N GLU A 207 -11.57 14.15 -6.85
CA GLU A 207 -12.13 15.36 -6.28
C GLU A 207 -11.30 15.85 -5.08
N ARG A 208 -11.08 17.16 -5.00
CA ARG A 208 -10.31 17.79 -3.89
C ARG A 208 -10.83 17.42 -2.51
N LYS A 209 -12.14 17.20 -2.37
CA LYS A 209 -12.76 16.80 -1.09
C LYS A 209 -12.28 15.44 -0.59
N ASP A 210 -11.82 14.58 -1.50
CA ASP A 210 -11.32 13.24 -1.21
C ASP A 210 -9.79 13.23 -0.99
N ILE A 211 -9.11 14.37 -1.21
CA ILE A 211 -7.66 14.54 -1.05
C ILE A 211 -7.40 15.29 0.26
N PRO A 212 -6.75 14.66 1.26
CA PRO A 212 -6.50 15.35 2.53
C PRO A 212 -5.41 16.42 2.40
N TYR A 213 -5.63 17.57 3.02
CA TYR A 213 -4.58 18.57 3.22
C TYR A 213 -3.59 18.07 4.28
N LEU A 214 -2.42 17.62 3.84
CA LEU A 214 -1.42 16.99 4.72
C LEU A 214 -0.91 17.92 5.84
N SER A 215 -0.87 19.24 5.61
CA SER A 215 -0.51 20.22 6.65
C SER A 215 -1.52 20.26 7.79
N GLN A 216 -2.80 20.00 7.51
CA GLN A 216 -3.84 19.89 8.54
C GLN A 216 -3.73 18.55 9.25
N VAL A 217 -3.52 17.43 8.53
CA VAL A 217 -3.43 16.08 9.12
C VAL A 217 -2.26 15.91 10.11
N ILE A 218 -1.16 16.64 9.92
CA ILE A 218 -0.01 16.64 10.86
C ILE A 218 -0.31 17.47 12.13
N LEU A 219 -1.22 18.46 12.05
CA LEU A 219 -1.48 19.44 13.11
C LEU A 219 -2.85 19.31 13.78
N SER A 220 -3.78 18.50 13.25
CA SER A 220 -5.19 18.46 13.68
C SER A 220 -5.57 17.24 14.53
N THR A 221 -4.64 16.69 15.32
CA THR A 221 -4.89 15.63 16.32
C THR A 221 -4.04 15.85 17.55
#